data_AF-A0A1S6HVH7-F1
#
_entry.id   AF-A0A1S6HVH7-F1
#
_cell.length_a   1.000
_cell.length_b   1.000
_cell.length_c   1.000
_cell.angle_alpha   90.00
_cell.angle_beta   90.00
_cell.angle_gamma   90.00
#
_symmetry.space_group_name_H-M   'P 1'
#
loop_
_entity.id
_entity.type
_entity.pdbx_description
1 polymer ?
#
loop_
_entity_poly.entity_id
_entity_poly.type
_entity_poly.pdbx_seq_one_letter_code
_entity_poly.pdbx_strand_id
1 'polypeptide(L)'
;MAKSTQGASFIKLDSSEQDAVLKKISQSRAGENWLSLLLYYLLESLTLDPIYGGNTDGMGWQWLGHQAGFPRPVQGKTYLDFS
;
A
#
# COMPACT_ATOMS: atom_id res chain seq x y z
N MET A 1 -16.58 -8.87 -5.58
CA MET A 1 -16.29 -10.05 -4.74
C MET A 1 -16.81 -9.90 -3.31
N ALA A 2 -16.30 -8.97 -2.49
CA ALA A 2 -16.78 -8.79 -1.11
C ALA A 2 -18.31 -8.60 -1.00
N LYS A 3 -18.89 -7.66 -1.74
CA LYS A 3 -20.34 -7.41 -1.73
C LYS A 3 -21.17 -8.61 -2.23
N SER A 4 -20.64 -9.38 -3.17
CA SER A 4 -21.32 -10.56 -3.72
C SER A 4 -21.21 -11.79 -2.83
N THR A 5 -20.19 -11.91 -1.97
CA THR A 5 -20.00 -13.06 -1.08
C THR A 5 -20.41 -12.79 0.37
N GLN A 6 -20.25 -11.56 0.86
CA GLN A 6 -20.50 -11.16 2.25
C GLN A 6 -21.58 -10.06 2.38
N GLY A 7 -22.20 -9.61 1.28
CA GLY A 7 -23.29 -8.63 1.32
C GLY A 7 -22.88 -7.17 1.58
N ALA A 8 -21.63 -6.90 1.98
CA ALA A 8 -21.11 -5.56 2.25
C ALA A 8 -19.81 -5.22 1.49
N SER A 9 -19.44 -3.94 1.45
CA SER A 9 -18.14 -3.50 0.92
C SER A 9 -17.00 -3.99 1.81
N PHE A 10 -15.84 -4.33 1.22
CA PHE A 10 -14.69 -4.90 1.95
C PHE A 10 -14.31 -4.11 3.21
N ILE A 11 -14.25 -2.79 3.12
CA ILE A 11 -13.89 -1.89 4.24
C ILE A 11 -14.87 -1.89 5.42
N LYS A 12 -16.07 -2.48 5.25
CA LYS A 12 -17.10 -2.57 6.30
C LYS A 12 -17.16 -3.96 6.93
N LEU A 13 -16.41 -4.92 6.39
CA LEU A 13 -16.34 -6.29 6.90
C LEU A 13 -15.46 -6.35 8.14
N ASP A 14 -15.74 -7.30 9.03
CA ASP A 14 -14.82 -7.61 10.13
C ASP A 14 -13.55 -8.31 9.63
N SER A 15 -12.55 -8.47 10.51
CA SER A 15 -11.26 -9.05 10.13
C SER A 15 -11.36 -10.50 9.62
N SER A 16 -12.29 -11.30 10.14
CA SER A 16 -12.49 -12.69 9.71
C SER A 16 -13.12 -12.75 8.31
N GLU A 17 -14.09 -11.88 8.06
CA GLU A 17 -14.75 -11.75 6.76
C GLU A 17 -13.81 -11.20 5.68
N GLN A 18 -12.97 -10.21 6.03
CA GLN A 18 -11.91 -9.70 5.14
C GLN A 18 -10.92 -10.81 4.76
N ASP A 19 -10.43 -11.57 5.75
CA ASP A 19 -9.52 -12.70 5.52
C ASP A 19 -10.14 -13.76 4.61
N ALA A 20 -11.41 -14.11 4.82
CA ALA A 20 -12.13 -15.05 3.96
C ALA A 20 -12.21 -14.56 2.50
N VAL A 21 -12.43 -13.25 2.29
CA VAL A 21 -12.45 -12.66 0.94
C VAL A 21 -11.06 -12.72 0.30
N LEU A 22 -10.00 -12.35 1.02
CA LEU A 22 -8.63 -12.37 0.52
C LEU A 22 -8.16 -13.78 0.17
N LYS A 23 -8.45 -14.77 1.04
CA LYS A 23 -8.18 -16.20 0.78
C LYS A 23 -8.89 -16.71 -0.47
N LYS A 24 -10.11 -16.26 -0.73
CA LYS A 24 -10.83 -16.63 -1.95
C LYS A 24 -10.19 -16.01 -3.20
N ILE A 25 -9.70 -14.78 -3.11
CA ILE A 25 -8.99 -14.12 -4.22
C ILE A 25 -7.68 -14.86 -4.53
N SER A 26 -6.94 -15.27 -3.50
CA SER A 26 -5.66 -15.98 -3.65
C SER A 26 -5.78 -17.38 -4.25
N GLN A 27 -6.98 -17.93 -4.45
CA GLN A 27 -7.16 -19.25 -5.07
C GLN A 27 -6.95 -19.27 -6.59
N SER A 28 -6.68 -18.11 -7.21
CA SER A 28 -6.43 -18.00 -8.64
C SER A 28 -5.10 -17.32 -8.91
N ARG A 29 -4.39 -17.74 -9.96
CA ARG A 29 -3.12 -17.12 -10.37
C ARG A 29 -3.25 -15.61 -10.60
N ALA A 30 -4.34 -15.17 -11.23
CA ALA A 30 -4.60 -13.74 -11.44
C ALA A 30 -4.81 -13.00 -10.12
N GLY A 31 -5.53 -13.61 -9.17
CA GLY A 31 -5.76 -13.05 -7.85
C GLY A 31 -4.49 -12.99 -7.00
N GLU A 32 -3.65 -14.03 -7.00
CA GLU A 32 -2.34 -14.00 -6.34
C GLU A 32 -1.44 -12.90 -6.91
N ASN A 33 -1.36 -12.79 -8.24
CA ASN A 33 -0.59 -11.72 -8.90
C ASN A 33 -1.09 -10.33 -8.51
N TRP A 34 -2.41 -10.14 -8.44
CA TRP A 34 -3.00 -8.88 -8.02
C TRP A 34 -2.72 -8.56 -6.55
N LEU A 35 -2.83 -9.53 -5.65
CA LEU A 35 -2.47 -9.35 -4.23
C LEU A 35 -0.98 -9.03 -4.06
N SER A 36 -0.12 -9.71 -4.81
CA SER A 36 1.32 -9.43 -4.83
C SER A 36 1.61 -7.99 -5.27
N LEU A 37 0.92 -7.50 -6.30
CA LEU A 37 1.03 -6.11 -6.75
C LEU A 37 0.57 -5.11 -5.68
N LEU A 38 -0.51 -5.40 -4.96
CA LEU A 38 -0.95 -4.55 -3.84
C LEU A 38 0.08 -4.50 -2.71
N LEU A 39 0.63 -5.66 -2.33
CA LEU A 39 1.68 -5.73 -1.32
C LEU A 39 2.92 -4.96 -1.76
N TYR A 40 3.31 -5.09 -3.03
CA TYR A 40 4.41 -4.33 -3.62
C TYR A 40 4.20 -2.82 -3.45
N TYR A 41 3.04 -2.28 -3.85
CA TYR A 41 2.74 -0.85 -3.70
C TYR A 41 2.67 -0.38 -2.25
N LEU A 42 2.18 -1.22 -1.33
CA LEU A 42 2.17 -0.90 0.10
C LEU A 42 3.59 -0.79 0.64
N LEU A 43 4.47 -1.72 0.28
CA LEU A 43 5.86 -1.73 0.73
C LEU A 43 6.68 -0.58 0.11
N GLU A 44 6.45 -0.27 -1.17
CA GLU A 44 7.02 0.93 -1.80
C GLU A 44 6.55 2.18 -1.05
N SER A 45 5.24 2.33 -0.84
CA SER A 45 4.68 3.51 -0.14
C SER A 45 5.22 3.66 1.27
N LEU A 46 5.45 2.56 1.98
CA LEU A 46 6.01 2.55 3.32
C LEU A 46 7.47 3.03 3.37
N THR A 47 8.24 2.78 2.31
CA THR A 47 9.69 3.03 2.27
C THR A 47 10.07 4.31 1.54
N LEU A 48 9.18 4.83 0.67
CA LEU A 48 9.39 6.06 -0.09
C LEU A 48 9.61 7.29 0.80
N ASP A 49 10.35 8.28 0.27
CA ASP A 49 10.41 9.60 0.90
C ASP A 49 9.01 10.24 0.89
N PRO A 50 8.54 10.82 2.01
CA PRO A 50 7.22 11.45 2.10
C PRO A 50 6.92 12.46 0.99
N ILE A 51 7.93 13.10 0.40
CA ILE A 51 7.76 14.06 -0.69
C ILE A 51 7.12 13.43 -1.96
N TYR A 52 7.21 12.11 -2.13
CA TYR A 52 6.58 11.39 -3.24
C TYR A 52 5.15 10.90 -2.91
N GLY A 53 4.61 11.22 -1.74
CA GLY A 53 3.20 11.06 -1.39
C GLY A 53 2.77 9.69 -0.84
N GLY A 54 3.57 8.63 -1.01
CA GLY A 54 3.24 7.29 -0.49
C GLY A 54 3.39 7.15 1.02
N ASN A 55 4.46 7.72 1.60
CA ASN A 55 4.80 7.64 3.02
C ASN A 55 4.30 8.88 3.77
N THR A 56 2.98 9.03 3.91
CA THR A 56 2.39 10.20 4.55
C THR A 56 2.98 10.43 5.94
N ASP A 57 3.44 11.65 6.19
CA ASP A 57 4.09 12.09 7.44
C ASP A 57 5.29 11.22 7.90
N GLY A 58 5.85 10.40 7.01
CA GLY A 58 6.92 9.48 7.34
C GLY A 58 6.49 8.34 8.29
N MET A 59 5.19 8.05 8.41
CA MET A 59 4.69 7.00 9.32
C MET A 59 5.34 5.63 9.06
N GLY A 60 5.59 5.29 7.80
CA GLY A 60 6.25 4.05 7.44
C GLY A 60 7.70 3.98 7.92
N TRP A 61 8.41 5.11 7.90
CA TRP A 61 9.76 5.18 8.44
C TRP A 61 9.77 5.08 9.97
N GLN A 62 8.82 5.72 10.64
CA GLN A 62 8.67 5.61 12.09
C GLN A 62 8.40 4.16 12.50
N TRP A 63 7.51 3.47 11.80
CA TRP A 63 7.21 2.06 12.04
C TRP A 63 8.43 1.16 11.86
N LEU A 64 9.22 1.40 10.80
CA LEU A 64 10.41 0.61 10.48
C LEU A 64 11.66 1.01 11.29
N GLY A 65 11.64 2.13 12.02
CA GLY A 65 12.86 2.74 12.56
C GLY A 65 13.84 3.14 11.45
N HIS A 66 13.33 3.45 10.25
CA HIS A 66 14.15 3.76 9.09
C HIS A 66 14.81 5.14 9.21
N GLN A 67 16.12 5.18 9.00
CA GLN A 67 16.89 6.42 8.87
C GLN A 67 17.16 6.70 7.39
N ALA A 68 16.57 7.78 6.88
CA ALA A 68 16.78 8.21 5.49
C ALA A 68 18.20 8.72 5.26
N GLY A 69 18.66 8.62 4.01
CA GLY A 69 19.90 9.24 3.56
C GLY A 69 19.78 10.77 3.44
N PHE A 70 20.92 11.45 3.47
CA PHE A 70 21.02 12.91 3.30
C PHE A 70 21.90 13.27 2.08
N PRO A 71 21.60 14.37 1.36
CA PRO A 71 20.43 15.23 1.53
C PRO A 71 19.15 14.52 1.08
N ARG A 72 18.02 14.86 1.71
CA ARG A 72 16.72 14.40 1.22
C ARG A 72 16.32 15.19 -0.03
N PRO A 73 15.45 14.63 -0.89
CA PRO A 73 14.86 15.41 -1.97
C PRO A 73 14.09 16.61 -1.41
N VAL A 74 14.08 17.69 -2.19
CA VAL A 74 13.39 18.94 -1.86
C VAL A 74 12.47 19.32 -3.02
N GLN A 75 11.42 20.06 -2.70
CA GLN A 75 10.46 20.53 -3.69
C GLN A 75 11.15 21.38 -4.76
N GLY A 76 10.76 21.21 -6.04
CA GLY A 76 11.38 21.85 -7.19
C GLY A 76 12.64 21.14 -7.72
N LYS A 77 12.99 19.97 -7.18
CA LYS A 77 14.13 19.13 -7.62
C LYS A 77 13.79 17.65 -7.70
N THR A 78 12.51 17.31 -7.65
CA THR A 78 12.01 15.94 -7.77
C THR A 78 11.61 15.65 -9.22
N TYR A 79 11.46 14.38 -9.57
CA TYR A 79 10.93 13.98 -10.88
C TYR A 79 9.47 14.44 -11.10
N LEU A 80 8.73 14.81 -10.05
CA LEU A 80 7.38 15.37 -10.19
C LEU A 80 7.42 16.85 -10.62
N ASP A 81 8.57 17.51 -10.54
CA ASP A 81 8.74 18.93 -10.84
C ASP A 81 9.05 19.15 -12.33
N PHE A 82 8.18 18.66 -13.23
CA PHE A 82 8.24 19.00 -14.64
C PHE A 82 7.56 20.35 -14.89
N SER A 83 8.34 21.42 -14.80
CA SER A 83 7.99 22.75 -15.29
C SER A 83 8.84 23.12 -16.50
#